data_AF-A0A9W8ALS9-F1
#
_entry.id   AF-A0A9W8ALS9-F1
#
_cell.length_a   1.000
_cell.length_b   1.000
_cell.length_c   1.000
_cell.angle_alpha   90.00
_cell.angle_beta   90.00
_cell.angle_gamma   90.00
#
_symmetry.space_group_name_H-M   'P 1'
#
loop_
_entity.id
_entity.type
_entity.pdbx_description
1 polymer ?
#
loop_
_entity_poly.entity_id
_entity_poly.type
_entity_poly.pdbx_seq_one_letter_code
_entity_poly.pdbx_strand_id
1 'polypeptide(L)'
;MGQPTYGPAGEVLAAGEDLSTSGLTSFMFDILYVTWFVHLGSLVSRYFWYFYLVIPGYCGVKIWGYLWPVVAGFLGRGSPGMAGPEKSPASTQAQNGRARSARA
;
A
#
# COMPACT_ATOMS: atom_id res chain seq x y z
N MET A 1 29.57 17.20 -2.05
CA MET A 1 28.36 17.03 -2.87
C MET A 1 27.64 18.37 -2.89
N GLY A 2 27.58 19.06 -4.04
CA GLY A 2 26.94 20.38 -4.16
C GLY A 2 27.89 21.56 -4.46
N GLN A 3 29.20 21.41 -4.22
CA GLN A 3 30.17 22.41 -4.67
C GLN A 3 30.68 22.08 -6.08
N PRO A 4 30.96 23.10 -6.92
CA PRO A 4 31.50 22.87 -8.24
C PRO A 4 32.90 22.25 -8.16
N THR A 5 33.14 21.23 -8.98
CA THR A 5 34.46 20.61 -9.13
C THR A 5 35.18 21.28 -10.29
N TYR A 6 36.38 21.78 -10.04
CA TYR A 6 37.22 22.44 -11.05
C TYR A 6 38.35 21.53 -11.53
N GLY A 7 38.70 21.65 -12.81
CA GLY A 7 39.85 21.01 -13.42
C GLY A 7 41.15 21.80 -13.24
N PRO A 8 42.29 21.26 -13.68
CA PRO A 8 43.61 21.83 -13.45
C PRO A 8 43.83 23.22 -14.10
N ALA A 9 43.06 23.56 -15.13
CA ALA A 9 43.13 24.86 -15.80
C ALA A 9 41.98 25.81 -15.36
N GLY A 10 41.23 25.45 -14.32
CA GLY A 10 40.13 26.25 -13.77
C GLY A 10 38.78 26.05 -14.48
N GLU A 11 38.68 25.07 -15.39
CA GLU A 11 37.43 24.69 -16.04
C GLU A 11 36.45 24.01 -15.07
N VAL A 12 35.15 24.28 -15.20
CA VAL A 12 34.11 23.63 -14.37
C VAL A 12 33.82 22.25 -14.94
N LEU A 13 34.17 21.20 -14.19
CA LEU A 13 33.95 19.80 -14.57
C LEU A 13 32.56 19.30 -14.14
N ALA A 14 32.06 19.78 -13.01
CA ALA A 14 30.70 19.53 -12.55
C ALA A 14 30.25 20.77 -11.78
N ALA A 15 29.11 21.35 -12.14
CA ALA A 15 28.62 22.61 -11.54
C ALA A 15 28.02 22.44 -10.12
N GLY A 16 27.88 21.21 -9.64
CA GLY A 16 27.06 20.88 -8.48
C GLY A 16 25.62 20.56 -8.89
N GLU A 17 24.91 19.85 -8.02
CA GLU A 17 23.52 19.42 -8.26
C GLU A 17 22.57 20.51 -7.77
N ASP A 18 21.68 21.00 -8.62
CA ASP A 18 20.70 22.03 -8.27
C ASP A 18 19.47 21.41 -7.58
N LEU A 19 18.96 22.10 -6.56
CA LEU A 19 17.74 21.75 -5.85
C LEU A 19 16.48 21.96 -6.71
N SER A 20 16.59 22.61 -7.88
CA SER A 20 15.49 22.71 -8.84
C SER A 20 15.22 21.41 -9.63
N THR A 21 16.01 20.36 -9.40
CA THR A 21 15.87 19.08 -10.12
C THR A 21 14.49 18.46 -9.87
N SER A 22 13.76 18.16 -10.95
CA SER A 22 12.45 17.53 -10.89
C SER A 22 12.55 16.10 -10.37
N GLY A 23 11.62 15.68 -9.50
CA GLY A 23 11.55 14.31 -8.97
C GLY A 23 11.69 14.27 -7.46
N LEU A 24 12.78 13.71 -6.94
CA LEU A 24 12.99 13.55 -5.50
C LEU A 24 12.97 14.90 -4.77
N THR A 25 13.63 15.92 -5.31
CA THR A 25 13.73 17.22 -4.64
C THR A 25 12.38 17.92 -4.51
N SER A 26 11.49 17.78 -5.50
CA SER A 26 10.10 18.28 -5.36
C SER A 26 9.33 17.60 -4.23
N PHE A 27 9.51 16.29 -4.03
CA PHE A 27 8.90 15.59 -2.88
C PHE A 27 9.51 16.05 -1.54
N MET A 28 10.82 16.29 -1.50
CA MET A 28 11.46 16.82 -0.28
C MET A 28 10.93 18.21 0.08
N PHE A 29 10.69 19.08 -0.91
CA PHE A 29 10.07 20.38 -0.67
C PHE A 29 8.64 20.26 -0.15
N ASP A 30 7.84 19.30 -0.62
CA ASP A 30 6.49 19.05 -0.09
C ASP A 30 6.54 18.71 1.41
N ILE A 31 7.44 17.82 1.82
CA ILE A 31 7.66 17.47 3.24
C ILE A 31 8.05 18.71 4.06
N LEU A 32 8.93 19.56 3.53
CA LEU A 32 9.36 20.78 4.19
C LEU A 32 8.20 21.77 4.37
N TYR A 33 7.40 22.01 3.32
CA TYR A 33 6.27 22.91 3.40
C TYR A 33 5.20 22.42 4.38
N VAL A 34 4.87 21.13 4.36
CA VAL A 34 3.93 20.54 5.33
C VAL A 34 4.47 20.67 6.76
N THR A 35 5.75 20.44 6.97
CA THR A 35 6.38 20.57 8.30
C THR A 35 6.33 22.00 8.79
N TRP A 36 6.68 22.98 7.94
CA TRP A 36 6.59 24.40 8.28
C TRP A 36 5.16 24.82 8.58
N PHE A 37 4.19 24.37 7.79
CA PHE A 37 2.76 24.63 8.04
C PHE A 37 2.33 24.12 9.43
N VAL A 38 2.70 22.88 9.79
CA VAL A 38 2.36 22.32 11.11
C VAL A 38 3.09 23.05 12.23
N HIS A 39 4.37 23.42 12.03
CA HIS A 39 5.17 24.09 13.04
C HIS A 39 4.66 25.52 13.32
N LEU A 40 4.36 26.28 12.25
CA LEU A 40 3.74 27.59 12.36
C LEU A 40 2.33 27.49 12.95
N GLY A 41 1.54 26.50 12.53
CA GLY A 41 0.24 26.21 13.13
C GLY A 41 0.33 25.87 14.62
N SER A 42 1.39 25.19 15.05
CA SER A 42 1.62 24.87 16.46
C SER A 42 1.89 26.10 17.33
N LEU A 43 2.31 27.22 16.74
CA LEU A 43 2.44 28.49 17.48
C LEU A 43 1.07 29.10 17.80
N VAL A 44 0.08 28.85 16.94
CA VAL A 44 -1.30 29.33 17.12
C VAL A 44 -2.11 28.37 17.99
N SER A 45 -1.88 27.05 17.85
CA SER A 45 -2.66 26.04 18.55
C SER A 45 -1.87 24.75 18.76
N ARG A 46 -1.83 24.27 20.01
CA ARG A 46 -1.20 22.98 20.41
C ARG A 46 -1.79 21.75 19.70
N TYR A 47 -2.97 21.87 19.09
CA TYR A 47 -3.65 20.76 18.43
C TYR A 47 -3.07 20.45 17.04
N PHE A 48 -2.22 21.31 16.47
CA PHE A 48 -1.64 21.08 15.14
C PHE A 48 -0.75 19.83 15.07
N TRP A 49 -0.19 19.38 16.19
CA TRP A 49 0.54 18.12 16.27
C TRP A 49 -0.29 16.90 15.86
N TYR A 50 -1.63 16.96 15.99
CA TYR A 50 -2.52 15.89 15.54
C TYR A 50 -2.56 15.74 14.02
N PHE A 51 -2.14 16.76 13.25
CA PHE A 51 -2.04 16.65 11.79
C PHE A 51 -1.05 15.55 11.37
N TYR A 52 0.02 15.35 12.15
CA TYR A 52 0.95 14.25 11.91
C TYR A 52 0.34 12.87 12.12
N LEU A 53 -0.76 12.73 12.88
CA LEU A 53 -1.45 11.45 13.06
C LEU A 53 -2.28 11.02 11.84
N VAL A 54 -2.54 11.92 10.90
CA VAL A 54 -3.25 11.60 9.66
C VAL A 54 -2.46 10.60 8.82
N ILE A 55 -1.12 10.74 8.78
CA ILE A 55 -0.22 9.86 8.04
C ILE A 55 -0.25 8.42 8.60
N PRO A 56 0.07 8.16 9.89
CA PRO A 56 -0.02 6.82 10.45
C PRO A 56 -1.46 6.30 10.49
N GLY A 57 -2.48 7.16 10.62
CA GLY A 57 -3.88 6.77 10.49
C GLY A 57 -4.19 6.17 9.13
N TYR A 58 -3.76 6.84 8.04
CA TYR A 58 -3.90 6.32 6.68
C TYR A 58 -3.10 5.03 6.45
N CYS A 59 -1.87 4.98 6.96
CA CYS A 59 -1.06 3.76 6.93
C CYS A 59 -1.75 2.60 7.65
N GLY A 60 -2.34 2.85 8.82
CA GLY A 60 -3.09 1.86 9.59
C GLY A 60 -4.26 1.28 8.81
N VAL A 61 -5.05 2.12 8.14
CA VAL A 61 -6.16 1.66 7.27
C VAL A 61 -5.66 0.78 6.12
N LYS A 62 -4.56 1.17 5.46
CA LYS A 62 -3.96 0.36 4.38
C LYS A 62 -3.41 -0.97 4.89
N ILE A 63 -2.65 -0.93 5.98
CA ILE A 63 -2.05 -2.10 6.61
C ILE A 63 -3.14 -3.05 7.11
N TRP A 64 -4.25 -2.54 7.65
CA TRP A 64 -5.39 -3.37 8.04
C TRP A 64 -5.96 -4.18 6.88
N GLY A 65 -6.06 -3.60 5.68
CA GLY A 65 -6.47 -4.32 4.47
C GLY A 65 -5.53 -5.49 4.09
N TYR A 66 -4.22 -5.34 4.35
CA TYR A 66 -3.23 -6.40 4.12
C TYR A 66 -3.13 -7.41 5.26
N LEU A 67 -3.34 -6.98 6.50
CA LEU A 67 -3.29 -7.83 7.70
C LEU A 67 -4.57 -8.62 7.91
N TRP A 68 -5.73 -8.11 7.49
CA TRP A 68 -7.02 -8.80 7.60
C TRP A 68 -7.03 -10.23 7.03
N PRO A 69 -6.54 -10.51 5.80
CA PRO A 69 -6.48 -11.89 5.29
C PRO A 69 -5.53 -12.79 6.09
N VAL A 70 -4.43 -12.24 6.64
CA VAL A 70 -3.48 -12.98 7.48
C VAL A 70 -4.13 -13.33 8.82
N VAL A 71 -4.74 -12.35 9.48
CA VAL A 71 -5.44 -12.51 10.77
C VAL A 71 -6.63 -13.46 10.62
N ALA A 72 -7.45 -13.31 9.58
CA ALA A 72 -8.56 -14.21 9.28
C ALA A 72 -8.09 -15.65 9.00
N GLY A 73 -6.96 -15.83 8.30
CA GLY A 73 -6.36 -17.15 8.09
C GLY A 73 -5.81 -17.79 9.37
N PHE A 74 -5.35 -16.98 10.33
CA PHE A 74 -4.90 -17.45 11.65
C PHE A 74 -6.08 -17.78 12.57
N LEU A 75 -7.15 -16.96 12.60
CA LEU A 75 -8.38 -17.23 13.35
C LEU A 75 -9.21 -18.38 12.75
N GLY A 76 -9.17 -18.56 11.42
CA GLY A 76 -9.80 -19.67 10.71
C GLY A 76 -9.08 -21.01 10.87
N ARG A 77 -7.88 -21.03 11.47
CA ARG A 77 -7.11 -22.25 11.75
C ARG A 77 -7.58 -23.01 13.00
N GLY A 78 -8.63 -22.52 13.67
CA GLY A 78 -9.25 -23.13 14.85
C GLY A 78 -10.45 -24.05 14.58
N SER A 79 -10.77 -24.39 13.33
CA SER A 79 -11.82 -25.37 13.03
C SER A 79 -11.23 -26.65 12.44
N PRO A 80 -10.88 -27.67 13.26
CA PRO A 80 -10.68 -29.01 12.77
C PRO A 80 -12.06 -29.61 12.47
N GLY A 81 -12.46 -29.61 11.21
CA GLY A 81 -13.63 -30.36 10.77
C GLY A 81 -14.58 -29.58 9.86
N MET A 82 -14.20 -29.43 8.60
CA MET A 82 -14.99 -30.03 7.53
C MET A 82 -14.06 -30.16 6.32
N ALA A 83 -13.59 -31.37 6.12
CA ALA A 83 -13.06 -31.80 4.84
C ALA A 83 -14.17 -31.66 3.79
N GLY A 84 -13.80 -31.23 2.59
CA GLY A 84 -14.51 -31.63 1.38
C GLY A 84 -14.95 -30.49 0.46
N PRO A 85 -14.42 -30.44 -0.78
CA PRO A 85 -14.98 -29.63 -1.83
C PRO A 85 -16.21 -30.37 -2.40
N GLU A 86 -17.41 -29.80 -2.27
CA GLU A 86 -18.58 -30.34 -2.99
C GLU A 86 -19.10 -29.32 -3.99
N LYS A 87 -18.38 -29.27 -5.12
CA LYS A 87 -18.90 -28.79 -6.39
C LYS A 87 -19.96 -29.81 -6.82
N SER A 88 -21.21 -29.56 -6.45
CA SER A 88 -22.35 -30.40 -6.83
C SER A 88 -22.42 -30.55 -8.37
N PRO A 89 -22.30 -31.77 -8.95
CA PRO A 89 -22.64 -32.02 -10.33
C PRO A 89 -24.07 -32.60 -10.37
N ALA A 90 -25.06 -31.82 -9.93
CA ALA A 90 -26.45 -32.26 -9.88
C ALA A 90 -27.20 -32.11 -11.22
N SER A 91 -26.53 -32.21 -12.38
CA SER A 91 -27.20 -31.99 -13.67
C SER A 91 -26.92 -33.00 -14.80
N THR A 92 -26.12 -34.06 -14.60
CA THR A 92 -25.80 -34.98 -15.73
C THR A 92 -26.29 -36.43 -15.53
N GLN A 93 -26.66 -36.86 -14.32
CA GLN A 93 -26.99 -38.26 -14.06
C GLN A 93 -28.50 -38.60 -14.09
N ALA A 94 -29.38 -37.60 -13.92
CA ALA A 94 -30.83 -37.79 -13.96
C ALA A 94 -31.40 -38.00 -15.38
N GLN A 95 -30.64 -37.64 -16.43
CA GLN A 95 -31.11 -37.75 -17.82
C GLN A 95 -30.84 -39.13 -18.43
N ASN A 96 -29.86 -39.89 -17.91
CA ASN A 96 -29.47 -41.19 -18.48
C ASN A 96 -30.29 -42.39 -17.93
N GLY A 97 -31.00 -42.21 -16.82
CA GLY A 97 -31.87 -43.25 -16.22
C GLY A 97 -33.25 -43.36 -16.86
N ARG A 98 -33.78 -42.27 -17.44
CA ARG A 98 -35.10 -42.28 -18.10
C ARG A 98 -35.05 -42.89 -19.51
N ALA A 99 -33.90 -42.85 -20.19
CA ALA A 99 -33.73 -43.43 -21.53
C ALA A 99 -33.63 -44.97 -21.52
N ARG A 100 -33.29 -45.61 -20.39
CA ARG A 100 -33.22 -47.08 -20.26
C ARG A 100 -34.52 -47.73 -19.78
N SER A 101 -35.42 -46.97 -19.16
CA SER A 101 -36.70 -47.49 -18.64
C SER A 101 -37.82 -47.57 -19.67
N ALA A 102 -37.62 -47.03 -20.88
CA ALA A 102 -38.61 -47.04 -21.96
C ALA A 102 -38.42 -48.21 -22.96
N ARG A 103 -37.61 -49.22 -22.61
CA ARG A 103 -37.29 -50.36 -23.49
C ARG A 103 -37.41 -51.74 -22.83
N ALA A 104 -38.26 -51.86 -21.82
CA ALA A 104 -38.66 -53.13 -21.20
C ALA A 104 -40.16 -53.36 -21.40
#